data_AF-A0A370H6K7-F1
#
_entry.id   AF-A0A370H6K7-F1
#
_cell.length_a   1.000
_cell.length_b   1.000
_cell.length_c   1.000
_cell.angle_alpha   90.00
_cell.angle_beta   90.00
_cell.angle_gamma   90.00
#
_symmetry.space_group_name_H-M   'P 1'
#
loop_
_entity.id
_entity.type
_entity.pdbx_description
1 polymer ?
#
loop_
_entity_poly.entity_id
_entity_poly.type
_entity_poly.pdbx_seq_one_letter_code
_entity_poly.pdbx_strand_id
1 'polypeptide(L)'
;MAVPDDVRTAGQLWWGVVGFGVVRLVAGAIDRFTGRRKLAEDLYDQVHAQQPQASLAQVELIVSVMQVLIVVFGLALAVGVLAVVHQLRRGKLWARTLLDIAAAVLVFGAIGTMVGLGTMNGIAPLLAGAAAILQAVLAGGALFLCRRKESEAYFRLNGR
;
A
#
# COMPACT_ATOMS: atom_id res chain seq x y z
N MET A 1 -17.78 -23.73 13.37
CA MET A 1 -16.89 -24.45 12.42
C MET A 1 -15.48 -23.92 12.58
N ALA A 2 -14.48 -24.78 12.45
CA ALA A 2 -13.09 -24.33 12.44
C ALA A 2 -12.83 -23.46 11.18
N VAL A 3 -12.01 -22.42 11.31
CA VAL A 3 -11.59 -21.60 10.18
C VAL A 3 -10.72 -22.45 9.25
N PRO A 4 -11.00 -22.54 7.94
CA PRO A 4 -10.14 -23.28 7.01
C PRO A 4 -8.71 -22.75 7.00
N ASP A 5 -7.73 -23.65 6.85
CA ASP A 5 -6.32 -23.29 6.83
C ASP A 5 -5.97 -22.35 5.68
N ASP A 6 -6.67 -22.45 4.54
CA ASP A 6 -6.56 -21.53 3.42
C ASP A 6 -6.91 -20.08 3.81
N VAL A 7 -7.95 -19.87 4.63
CA VAL A 7 -8.36 -18.54 5.11
C VAL A 7 -7.36 -17.98 6.12
N ARG A 8 -6.79 -18.84 6.97
CA ARG A 8 -5.72 -18.45 7.90
C ARG A 8 -4.48 -18.01 7.13
N THR A 9 -4.09 -18.79 6.12
CA THR A 9 -2.94 -18.54 5.24
C THR A 9 -3.14 -17.28 4.41
N ALA A 10 -4.33 -17.08 3.82
CA ALA A 10 -4.69 -15.84 3.14
C ALA A 10 -4.53 -14.62 4.05
N GLY A 11 -4.95 -14.73 5.32
CA GLY A 11 -4.73 -13.68 6.30
C GLY A 11 -3.24 -13.40 6.57
N GLN A 12 -2.38 -14.43 6.60
CA GLN A 12 -0.92 -14.24 6.75
C GLN A 12 -0.29 -13.57 5.52
N LEU A 13 -0.75 -13.90 4.32
CA LEU A 13 -0.29 -13.23 3.09
C LEU A 13 -0.63 -11.73 3.13
N TRP A 14 -1.83 -11.36 3.60
CA TRP A 14 -2.20 -9.96 3.80
C TRP A 14 -1.34 -9.24 4.86
N TRP A 15 -0.91 -9.94 5.91
CA TRP A 15 0.09 -9.38 6.83
C TRP A 15 1.41 -9.08 6.13
N GLY A 16 1.85 -9.95 5.20
CA GLY A 16 2.99 -9.67 4.33
C GLY A 16 2.76 -8.43 3.47
N VAL A 17 1.61 -8.33 2.79
CA VAL A 17 1.24 -7.16 1.96
C VAL A 17 1.30 -5.86 2.76
N VAL A 18 0.71 -5.85 3.97
CA VAL A 18 0.72 -4.68 4.85
C VAL A 18 2.14 -4.37 5.32
N GLY A 19 2.91 -5.39 5.72
CA GLY A 19 4.30 -5.23 6.15
C GLY A 19 5.17 -4.56 5.09
N PHE A 20 5.13 -5.05 3.85
CA PHE A 20 5.85 -4.41 2.73
C PHE A 20 5.37 -2.97 2.47
N GLY A 21 4.07 -2.71 2.60
CA GLY A 21 3.50 -1.37 2.42
C GLY A 21 4.01 -0.39 3.47
N VAL A 22 4.04 -0.80 4.73
CA VAL A 22 4.57 0.00 5.85
C VAL A 22 6.06 0.26 5.68
N VAL A 23 6.86 -0.76 5.33
CA VAL A 23 8.30 -0.60 5.08
C VAL A 23 8.54 0.40 3.95
N ARG A 24 7.81 0.30 2.84
CA ARG A 24 7.93 1.24 1.71
C ARG A 24 7.52 2.66 2.10
N LEU A 25 6.48 2.80 2.91
CA LEU A 25 6.03 4.09 3.42
C LEU A 25 7.07 4.74 4.32
N VAL A 26 7.66 3.98 5.25
CA VAL A 26 8.71 4.47 6.16
C VAL A 26 9.98 4.81 5.36
N ALA A 27 10.42 3.94 4.46
CA ALA A 27 11.57 4.20 3.60
C ALA A 27 11.39 5.46 2.75
N GLY A 28 10.22 5.63 2.13
CA GLY A 28 9.89 6.83 1.36
C GLY A 28 9.77 8.09 2.22
N ALA A 29 9.32 7.96 3.47
CA ALA A 29 9.32 9.07 4.41
C ALA A 29 10.77 9.49 4.77
N ILE A 30 11.63 8.54 5.11
CA ILE A 30 13.04 8.79 5.43
C ILE A 30 13.73 9.49 4.26
N ASP A 31 13.60 8.94 3.05
CA ASP A 31 14.24 9.47 1.84
C ASP A 31 13.85 10.93 1.58
N ARG A 32 12.55 11.24 1.67
CA ARG A 32 12.06 12.61 1.53
C ARG A 32 12.47 13.53 2.68
N PHE A 33 12.59 13.02 3.92
CA PHE A 33 13.09 13.81 5.05
C PHE A 33 14.59 14.12 4.89
N THR A 34 15.40 13.18 4.41
CA THR A 34 16.82 13.40 4.11
C THR A 34 17.03 14.31 2.90
N GLY A 35 16.15 14.23 1.90
CA GLY A 35 16.16 15.07 0.70
C GLY A 35 15.34 16.36 0.80
N ARG A 36 14.78 16.67 1.97
CA ARG A 36 13.74 17.72 2.13
C ARG A 36 14.16 19.08 1.58
N ARG A 37 15.43 19.45 1.75
CA ARG A 37 15.94 20.75 1.31
C ARG A 37 15.98 20.88 -0.21
N LYS A 38 16.44 19.84 -0.91
CA LYS A 38 16.38 19.75 -2.38
C LYS A 38 14.93 19.69 -2.89
N LEU A 39 14.07 18.89 -2.26
CA LEU A 39 12.66 18.81 -2.62
C LEU A 39 11.94 20.16 -2.46
N ALA A 40 12.26 20.90 -1.40
CA ALA A 40 11.71 22.23 -1.15
C ALA A 40 12.25 23.26 -2.16
N GLU A 41 13.52 23.18 -2.55
CA GLU A 41 14.12 24.00 -3.61
C GLU A 41 13.46 23.70 -4.97
N ASP A 42 13.35 22.43 -5.37
CA ASP A 42 12.72 22.01 -6.63
C ASP A 42 11.23 22.41 -6.70
N LEU A 43 10.49 22.26 -5.60
CA LEU A 43 9.10 22.74 -5.53
C LEU A 43 9.01 24.26 -5.50
N TYR A 44 9.92 24.93 -4.80
CA TYR A 44 9.95 26.39 -4.75
C TYR A 44 10.17 26.95 -6.15
N ASP A 45 11.12 26.44 -6.92
CA ASP A 45 11.36 26.90 -8.28
C ASP A 45 10.12 26.74 -9.18
N GLN A 46 9.36 25.63 -9.03
CA GLN A 46 8.10 25.42 -9.74
C GLN A 46 6.95 26.32 -9.25
N VAL A 47 6.81 26.49 -7.94
CA VAL A 47 5.73 27.28 -7.34
C VAL A 47 5.98 28.76 -7.52
N HIS A 48 7.22 29.24 -7.38
CA HIS A 48 7.60 30.63 -7.55
C HIS A 48 7.44 31.09 -9.01
N ALA A 49 7.64 30.18 -9.97
CA ALA A 49 7.31 30.43 -11.37
C ALA A 49 5.81 30.69 -11.62
N GLN A 50 4.92 30.18 -10.76
CA GLN A 50 3.47 30.38 -10.85
C GLN A 50 2.93 31.42 -9.85
N GLN A 51 3.59 31.60 -8.71
CA GLN A 51 3.20 32.44 -7.58
C GLN A 51 4.45 33.09 -6.95
N PRO A 52 4.87 34.27 -7.45
CA PRO A 52 6.09 34.98 -7.01
C PRO A 52 6.08 35.43 -5.54
N GLN A 53 4.93 35.38 -4.87
CA GLN A 53 4.78 35.77 -3.46
C GLN A 53 5.03 34.60 -2.49
N ALA A 54 5.11 33.36 -2.98
CA ALA A 54 5.36 32.21 -2.13
C ALA A 54 6.78 32.24 -1.58
N SER A 55 6.93 32.25 -0.24
CA SER A 55 8.24 32.14 0.41
C SER A 55 8.70 30.69 0.49
N LEU A 56 10.02 30.47 0.46
CA LEU A 56 10.60 29.12 0.56
C LEU A 56 10.22 28.42 1.89
N ALA A 57 10.13 29.19 2.98
CA ALA A 57 9.69 28.68 4.28
C ALA A 57 8.24 28.17 4.27
N GLN A 58 7.36 28.83 3.51
CA GLN A 58 5.97 28.40 3.36
C GLN A 58 5.86 27.11 2.55
N VAL A 59 6.66 26.96 1.48
CA VAL A 59 6.73 25.73 0.67
C VAL A 59 7.30 24.57 1.51
N GLU A 60 8.38 24.79 2.26
CA GLU A 60 8.97 23.76 3.14
C GLU A 60 7.96 23.28 4.21
N LEU A 61 7.15 24.20 4.75
CA LEU A 61 6.09 23.87 5.71
C LEU A 61 4.98 23.03 5.06
N ILE A 62 4.51 23.40 3.86
CA ILE A 62 3.48 22.64 3.12
C ILE A 62 3.99 21.24 2.80
N VAL A 63 5.22 21.11 2.28
CA VAL A 63 5.85 19.81 2.00
C VAL A 63 5.93 18.96 3.26
N SER A 64 6.35 19.55 4.38
CA SER A 64 6.45 18.85 5.66
C SER A 64 5.08 18.38 6.18
N VAL A 65 4.06 19.23 6.12
CA VAL A 65 2.68 18.89 6.53
C VAL A 65 2.12 17.78 5.64
N MET A 66 2.26 17.90 4.33
CA MET A 66 1.79 16.89 3.37
C MET A 66 2.48 15.55 3.59
N GLN A 67 3.77 15.57 3.90
CA GLN A 67 4.51 14.36 4.22
C GLN A 67 4.02 13.67 5.49
N VAL A 68 3.76 14.43 6.55
CA VAL A 68 3.18 13.91 7.80
C VAL A 68 1.80 13.30 7.51
N LEU A 69 0.96 13.99 6.74
CA LEU A 69 -0.36 13.48 6.35
C LEU A 69 -0.27 12.17 5.56
N ILE A 70 0.65 12.06 4.61
CA ILE A 70 0.89 10.82 3.84
C ILE A 70 1.26 9.66 4.77
N VAL A 71 2.16 9.90 5.74
CA VAL A 71 2.59 8.87 6.69
C VAL A 71 1.44 8.44 7.60
N VAL A 72 0.74 9.40 8.21
CA VAL A 72 -0.40 9.14 9.11
C VAL A 72 -1.51 8.41 8.37
N PHE A 73 -1.89 8.88 7.18
CA PHE A 73 -2.94 8.26 6.39
C PHE A 73 -2.57 6.86 5.92
N GLY A 74 -1.33 6.65 5.46
CA GLY A 74 -0.88 5.33 5.05
C GLY A 74 -0.79 4.33 6.21
N LEU A 75 -0.42 4.77 7.41
CA LEU A 75 -0.50 3.94 8.62
C LEU A 75 -1.95 3.63 9.02
N ALA A 76 -2.85 4.62 8.94
CA ALA A 76 -4.27 4.40 9.19
C ALA A 76 -4.88 3.39 8.20
N LEU A 77 -4.52 3.48 6.92
CA LEU A 77 -4.89 2.48 5.91
C LEU A 77 -4.34 1.10 6.23
N ALA A 78 -3.07 0.98 6.66
CA ALA A 78 -2.48 -0.30 7.06
C ALA A 78 -3.28 -0.96 8.19
N VAL A 79 -3.63 -0.20 9.23
CA VAL A 79 -4.48 -0.66 10.33
C VAL A 79 -5.87 -1.05 9.81
N GLY A 80 -6.46 -0.25 8.93
CA GLY A 80 -7.75 -0.54 8.30
C GLY A 80 -7.75 -1.87 7.53
N VAL A 81 -6.72 -2.13 6.74
CA VAL A 81 -6.56 -3.42 6.03
C VAL A 81 -6.45 -4.57 7.02
N LEU A 82 -5.65 -4.44 8.08
CA LEU A 82 -5.54 -5.48 9.11
C LEU A 82 -6.88 -5.74 9.83
N ALA A 83 -7.66 -4.69 10.08
CA ALA A 83 -9.02 -4.82 10.61
C ALA A 83 -9.93 -5.59 9.65
N VAL A 84 -9.86 -5.29 8.35
CA VAL A 84 -10.61 -6.04 7.32
C VAL A 84 -10.14 -7.51 7.24
N VAL A 85 -8.84 -7.78 7.35
CA VAL A 85 -8.29 -9.15 7.41
C VAL A 85 -8.78 -9.91 8.64
N HIS A 86 -8.92 -9.23 9.78
CA HIS A 86 -9.55 -9.83 10.96
C HIS A 86 -11.00 -10.23 10.68
N GLN A 87 -11.76 -9.36 9.98
CA GLN A 87 -13.14 -9.66 9.59
C GLN A 87 -13.23 -10.75 8.51
N LEU A 88 -12.23 -10.85 7.62
CA LEU A 88 -12.10 -11.94 6.66
C LEU A 88 -11.98 -13.29 7.38
N ARG A 89 -11.14 -13.38 8.42
CA ARG A 89 -11.00 -14.60 9.23
C ARG A 89 -12.31 -15.01 9.92
N ARG A 90 -13.19 -14.04 10.20
CA ARG A 90 -14.54 -14.29 10.75
C ARG A 90 -15.55 -14.77 9.70
N GLY A 91 -15.17 -14.84 8.42
CA GLY A 91 -16.02 -15.35 7.35
C GLY A 91 -16.95 -14.32 6.72
N LYS A 92 -16.70 -13.01 6.93
CA LYS A 92 -17.57 -11.95 6.37
C LYS A 92 -17.32 -11.77 4.87
N LEU A 93 -18.38 -11.87 4.07
CA LEU A 93 -18.32 -11.72 2.61
C LEU A 93 -17.91 -10.31 2.16
N TRP A 94 -18.35 -9.25 2.83
CA TRP A 94 -17.97 -7.88 2.47
C TRP A 94 -16.46 -7.62 2.62
N ALA A 95 -15.84 -8.24 3.64
CA ALA A 95 -14.40 -8.12 3.87
C ALA A 95 -13.61 -8.77 2.72
N ARG A 96 -14.11 -9.89 2.21
CA ARG A 96 -13.56 -10.54 1.02
C ARG A 96 -13.65 -9.62 -0.21
N THR A 97 -14.81 -9.02 -0.49
CA THR A 97 -14.96 -8.13 -1.65
C THR A 97 -14.01 -6.94 -1.59
N LEU A 98 -13.82 -6.33 -0.42
CA LEU A 98 -12.87 -5.23 -0.25
C LEU A 98 -11.42 -5.67 -0.52
N LEU A 99 -11.04 -6.85 -0.02
CA LEU A 99 -9.71 -7.39 -0.25
C LEU A 99 -9.50 -7.83 -1.71
N ASP A 100 -10.56 -8.27 -2.40
CA ASP A 100 -10.52 -8.56 -3.84
C ASP A 100 -10.22 -7.28 -4.64
N ILE A 101 -10.90 -6.18 -4.31
CA ILE A 101 -10.65 -4.86 -4.94
C ILE A 101 -9.22 -4.40 -4.64
N ALA A 102 -8.79 -4.49 -3.38
CA ALA A 102 -7.43 -4.11 -2.99
C ALA A 102 -6.37 -4.93 -3.73
N ALA A 103 -6.58 -6.25 -3.88
CA ALA A 103 -5.69 -7.11 -4.63
C ALA A 103 -5.60 -6.70 -6.11
N ALA A 104 -6.74 -6.39 -6.74
CA ALA A 104 -6.76 -5.90 -8.12
C ALA A 104 -5.95 -4.59 -8.26
N VAL A 105 -6.15 -3.62 -7.36
CA VAL A 105 -5.40 -2.35 -7.36
C VAL A 105 -3.90 -2.60 -7.21
N LEU A 106 -3.49 -3.48 -6.30
CA LEU A 106 -2.08 -3.83 -6.11
C LEU A 106 -1.47 -4.49 -7.35
N VAL A 107 -2.21 -5.40 -8.00
CA VAL A 107 -1.75 -6.07 -9.23
C VAL A 107 -1.59 -5.07 -10.37
N PHE A 108 -2.59 -4.21 -10.62
CA PHE A 108 -2.47 -3.18 -11.66
C PHE A 108 -1.36 -2.17 -11.34
N GLY A 109 -1.20 -1.81 -10.06
CA GLY A 109 -0.11 -0.95 -9.61
C GLY A 109 1.26 -1.58 -9.84
N ALA A 110 1.41 -2.88 -9.59
CA ALA A 110 2.64 -3.61 -9.88
C ALA A 110 2.95 -3.64 -11.38
N ILE A 111 1.96 -3.88 -12.24
CA ILE A 111 2.11 -3.82 -13.70
C ILE A 111 2.60 -2.43 -14.14
N GLY A 112 1.96 -1.36 -13.66
CA GLY A 112 2.39 0.01 -13.95
C GLY A 112 3.83 0.29 -13.47
N THR A 113 4.19 -0.26 -12.31
CA THR A 113 5.55 -0.15 -11.77
C THR A 113 6.55 -0.88 -12.67
N MET A 114 6.23 -2.09 -13.17
CA MET A 114 7.08 -2.85 -14.08
C MET A 114 7.37 -2.10 -15.38
N VAL A 115 6.37 -1.41 -15.95
CA VAL A 115 6.55 -0.57 -17.13
C VAL A 115 7.46 0.63 -16.84
N GLY A 116 7.32 1.24 -15.65
CA GLY A 116 8.13 2.38 -15.24
C GLY A 116 9.56 2.05 -14.79
N LEU A 117 9.83 0.81 -14.34
CA LEU A 117 11.16 0.42 -13.86
C LEU A 117 12.25 0.52 -14.94
N GLY A 118 11.91 0.38 -16.22
CA GLY A 118 12.86 0.48 -17.32
C GLY A 118 13.47 1.87 -17.53
N THR A 119 12.90 2.92 -16.90
CA THR A 119 13.35 4.31 -17.04
C THR A 119 14.00 4.87 -15.77
N MET A 120 14.07 4.08 -14.68
CA MET A 120 14.55 4.52 -13.38
C MET A 120 16.01 4.11 -13.16
N ASN A 121 16.88 5.08 -12.85
CA ASN A 121 18.26 4.84 -12.42
C ASN A 121 18.34 4.82 -10.89
N GLY A 122 18.93 3.77 -10.31
CA GLY A 122 19.25 3.67 -8.88
C GLY A 122 18.63 2.48 -8.15
N ILE A 123 19.22 2.15 -6.98
CA ILE A 123 18.85 0.96 -6.20
C ILE A 123 17.50 1.15 -5.47
N ALA A 124 17.20 2.35 -4.98
CA ALA A 124 15.97 2.64 -4.24
C ALA A 124 14.68 2.40 -5.05
N PRO A 125 14.51 2.92 -6.28
CA PRO A 125 13.33 2.64 -7.10
C PRO A 125 13.21 1.16 -7.47
N LEU A 126 14.34 0.47 -7.68
CA LEU A 126 14.35 -0.97 -7.94
C LEU A 126 13.79 -1.77 -6.75
N LEU A 127 14.25 -1.47 -5.53
CA LEU A 127 13.75 -2.12 -4.31
C LEU A 127 12.27 -1.80 -4.07
N ALA A 128 11.84 -0.57 -4.31
CA ALA A 128 10.44 -0.16 -4.19
C ALA A 128 9.55 -0.90 -5.20
N GLY A 129 10.04 -1.11 -6.43
CA GLY A 129 9.36 -1.89 -7.45
C GLY A 129 9.28 -3.38 -7.12
N ALA A 130 10.37 -3.98 -6.66
CA ALA A 130 10.39 -5.36 -6.19
C ALA A 130 9.38 -5.59 -5.05
N ALA A 131 9.33 -4.68 -4.07
CA ALA A 131 8.34 -4.73 -3.00
C ALA A 131 6.90 -4.66 -3.52
N ALA A 132 6.62 -3.79 -4.51
CA ALA A 132 5.30 -3.69 -5.12
C ALA A 132 4.87 -4.99 -5.83
N ILE A 133 5.80 -5.63 -6.54
CA ILE A 133 5.56 -6.92 -7.20
C ILE A 133 5.28 -8.01 -6.16
N LEU A 134 6.09 -8.09 -5.10
CA LEU A 134 5.86 -9.05 -4.00
C LEU A 134 4.49 -8.84 -3.34
N GLN A 135 4.10 -7.59 -3.10
CA GLN A 135 2.76 -7.28 -2.57
C GLN A 135 1.64 -7.77 -3.50
N ALA A 136 1.77 -7.57 -4.82
CA ALA A 136 0.79 -8.05 -5.78
C ALA A 136 0.69 -9.58 -5.80
N VAL A 137 1.82 -10.29 -5.76
CA VAL A 137 1.86 -11.77 -5.73
C VAL A 137 1.20 -12.29 -4.45
N LEU A 138 1.53 -11.71 -3.29
CA LEU A 138 0.93 -12.10 -2.00
C LEU A 138 -0.58 -11.85 -1.98
N ALA A 139 -1.03 -10.69 -2.48
CA ALA A 139 -2.44 -10.35 -2.55
C ALA A 139 -3.21 -11.29 -3.51
N GLY A 140 -2.63 -11.61 -4.67
CA GLY A 140 -3.18 -12.58 -5.61
C GLY A 140 -3.26 -14.00 -5.02
N GLY A 141 -2.22 -14.44 -4.31
CA GLY A 141 -2.23 -15.72 -3.60
C GLY A 141 -3.31 -15.79 -2.52
N ALA A 142 -3.50 -14.70 -1.75
CA ALA A 142 -4.57 -14.62 -0.76
C ALA A 142 -5.97 -14.73 -1.39
N LEU A 143 -6.17 -14.09 -2.55
CA LEU A 143 -7.42 -14.13 -3.31
C LEU A 143 -7.70 -15.54 -3.84
N PHE A 144 -6.67 -16.20 -4.39
CA PHE A 144 -6.76 -17.57 -4.87
C PHE A 144 -7.15 -18.55 -3.74
N LEU A 145 -6.49 -18.47 -2.58
CA LEU A 145 -6.80 -19.32 -1.42
C LEU A 145 -8.24 -19.09 -0.92
N CYS A 146 -8.71 -17.84 -0.95
CA CYS A 146 -10.10 -17.54 -0.59
C CYS A 146 -11.11 -18.14 -1.59
N ARG A 147 -10.76 -18.36 -2.86
CA ARG A 147 -11.63 -18.96 -3.90
C ARG A 147 -11.69 -20.49 -3.89
N ARG A 148 -10.88 -21.18 -3.07
CA ARG A 148 -10.96 -22.65 -2.96
C ARG A 148 -12.32 -23.09 -2.40
N LYS A 149 -12.80 -24.26 -2.84
CA LYS A 149 -14.13 -24.80 -2.51
C LYS A 149 -14.44 -24.79 -1.01
N GLU A 150 -13.46 -25.16 -0.17
CA GLU A 150 -13.60 -25.19 1.29
C GLU A 150 -13.74 -23.77 1.88
N SER A 151 -12.90 -22.83 1.44
CA SER A 151 -13.00 -21.42 1.80
C SER A 151 -14.34 -20.81 1.36
N GLU A 152 -14.77 -21.08 0.13
CA GLU A 152 -16.02 -20.55 -0.41
C GLU A 152 -17.24 -21.07 0.37
N ALA A 153 -17.26 -22.36 0.72
CA ALA A 153 -18.28 -22.93 1.59
C ALA A 153 -18.31 -22.24 2.96
N TYR A 154 -17.14 -22.00 3.56
CA TYR A 154 -17.03 -21.27 4.83
C TYR A 154 -17.61 -19.85 4.75
N PHE A 155 -17.27 -19.08 3.71
CA PHE A 155 -17.79 -17.73 3.54
C PHE A 155 -19.30 -17.69 3.24
N ARG A 156 -19.83 -18.67 2.51
CA ARG A 156 -21.29 -18.76 2.25
C ARG A 156 -22.08 -19.10 3.51
N LEU A 157 -21.54 -19.97 4.38
CA LEU A 157 -22.17 -20.37 5.63
C LEU A 157 -22.13 -19.27 6.70
N ASN A 158 -21.05 -18.50 6.75
CA ASN A 158 -20.84 -17.40 7.70
C ASN A 158 -21.26 -16.02 7.16
N GLY A 159 -21.77 -15.94 5.93
CA GLY A 159 -22.02 -14.71 5.20
C GLY A 159 -23.26 -13.91 5.61
N ARG A 160 -23.87 -14.21 6.76
CA ARG A 160 -25.00 -13.46 7.33
C ARG A 160 -24.51 -12.27 8.15
#